data_AF-A0A7X7JQ92-F1
#
_entry.id   AF-A0A7X7JQ92-F1
#
_cell.length_a   1.000
_cell.length_b   1.000
_cell.length_c   1.000
_cell.angle_alpha   90.00
_cell.angle_beta   90.00
_cell.angle_gamma   90.00
#
_symmetry.space_group_name_H-M   'P 1'
#
loop_
_entity.id
_entity.type
_entity.pdbx_description
1 polymer ?
#
loop_
_entity_poly.entity_id
_entity_poly.type
_entity_poly.pdbx_seq_one_letter_code
_entity_poly.pdbx_strand_id
1 'polypeptide(L)' 'MADVVQRRVGGSLRFPNRPSIIASSTIAGPMEGKGPLARWFDCVVEDDMFGERTPEKAERRFMRDAIDVAL' A
#
# COMPACT_ATOMS: atom_id res chain seq x y z
N MET A 1 -28.00 -17.04 -1.54
CA MET A 1 -26.65 -16.79 -1.00
C MET A 1 -26.85 -16.01 0.28
N ALA A 2 -26.51 -16.58 1.43
CA ALA A 2 -26.80 -15.94 2.71
C ALA A 2 -26.03 -14.62 2.80
N ASP A 3 -26.73 -13.56 3.18
CA ASP A 3 -26.15 -12.26 3.46
C ASP A 3 -25.10 -12.42 4.57
N VAL A 4 -23.83 -12.35 4.19
CA VAL A 4 -22.69 -12.47 5.10
C VAL A 4 -22.53 -11.13 5.82
N VAL A 5 -23.45 -10.85 6.75
CA VAL A 5 -23.50 -9.55 7.44
C VAL A 5 -22.36 -9.45 8.44
N GLN A 6 -21.45 -8.51 8.18
CA GLN A 6 -20.40 -8.12 9.10
C GLN A 6 -21.04 -7.56 10.39
N ARG A 7 -20.80 -8.24 11.52
CA ARG A 7 -21.40 -7.85 12.81
C ARG A 7 -20.47 -6.91 13.57
N ARG A 8 -20.99 -5.77 13.98
CA ARG A 8 -20.31 -4.88 14.93
C ARG A 8 -20.45 -5.43 16.36
N VAL A 9 -19.35 -5.52 17.09
CA VAL A 9 -19.28 -5.90 18.51
C VAL A 9 -18.69 -4.71 19.27
N GLY A 10 -19.55 -3.90 19.88
CA GLY A 10 -19.14 -2.62 20.45
C GLY A 10 -18.57 -1.68 19.38
N GLY A 11 -17.31 -1.28 19.54
CA GLY A 11 -16.57 -0.47 18.56
C GLY A 11 -15.84 -1.28 17.47
N SER A 12 -15.85 -2.61 17.54
CA SER A 12 -15.07 -3.50 16.65
C SER A 12 -15.95 -4.18 15.60
N LEU A 13 -15.34 -4.61 14.49
CA LEU A 13 -15.99 -5.39 13.44
C LEU A 13 -15.54 -6.86 13.55
N ARG A 14 -16.50 -7.80 13.57
CA ARG A 14 -16.21 -9.23 13.50
C ARG A 14 -16.48 -9.74 12.09
N PHE A 15 -15.42 -10.20 11.44
CA PHE A 15 -15.52 -10.86 10.15
C PHE A 15 -16.08 -12.29 10.34
N PRO A 16 -17.04 -12.71 9.50
CA PRO A 16 -17.64 -14.05 9.57
C PRO A 16 -16.69 -15.15 9.06
N ASN A 17 -15.80 -14.81 8.13
CA ASN A 17 -14.70 -15.65 7.66
C ASN A 17 -13.37 -14.97 8.02
N ARG A 18 -12.26 -15.73 8.05
CA ARG A 18 -10.93 -15.17 8.32
C ARG A 18 -10.49 -14.30 7.13
N PRO A 19 -10.36 -12.96 7.27
CA PRO A 19 -9.73 -12.16 6.23
C PRO A 19 -8.25 -12.50 6.16
N SER A 20 -7.63 -12.31 5.00
CA SER A 20 -6.19 -12.52 4.82
C SER A 20 -5.64 -11.48 3.85
N ILE A 21 -4.44 -10.99 4.13
CA ILE A 21 -3.67 -10.16 3.20
C ILE A 21 -2.92 -11.14 2.30
N ILE A 22 -3.32 -11.23 1.04
CA ILE A 22 -2.75 -12.19 0.08
C ILE A 22 -1.54 -11.62 -0.68
N ALA A 23 -1.46 -10.29 -0.75
CA ALA A 23 -0.35 -9.56 -1.34
C ALA A 23 -0.30 -8.15 -0.74
N SER A 24 0.88 -7.54 -0.81
CA SER A 24 1.13 -6.15 -0.44
C SER A 24 2.36 -5.69 -1.21
N SER A 25 2.41 -4.40 -1.55
CA SER A 25 3.61 -3.78 -2.09
C SER A 25 3.73 -2.35 -1.58
N THR A 26 4.97 -1.88 -1.46
CA THR A 26 5.31 -0.52 -1.08
C THR A 26 6.46 0.00 -1.93
N ILE A 27 6.23 1.14 -2.59
CA ILE A 27 7.26 1.91 -3.28
C ILE A 27 7.55 3.15 -2.44
N ALA A 28 8.83 3.40 -2.17
CA ALA A 28 9.27 4.45 -1.26
C ALA A 28 10.24 5.44 -1.92
N GLY A 29 10.32 6.64 -1.36
CA GLY A 29 11.22 7.69 -1.84
C GLY A 29 12.67 7.51 -1.35
N PRO A 30 13.58 8.37 -1.83
CA PRO A 30 14.99 8.36 -1.45
C PRO A 30 15.23 8.52 0.05
N MET A 31 14.40 9.30 0.74
CA MET A 31 14.55 9.56 2.18
C MET A 31 14.15 8.33 3.00
N GLU A 32 13.04 7.69 2.66
CA GLU A 32 12.59 6.43 3.25
C GLU A 32 13.59 5.30 2.98
N GLY A 33 14.19 5.29 1.78
CA GLY A 33 15.22 4.35 1.36
C GLY A 33 16.57 4.47 2.08
N LYS A 34 16.82 5.58 2.78
CA LYS A 34 17.97 5.72 3.70
C LYS A 34 17.65 5.24 5.11
N GLY A 35 16.38 4.95 5.39
CA GLY A 35 15.90 4.51 6.69
C GLY A 35 16.20 3.04 7.00
N PRO A 36 16.04 2.62 8.26
CA PRO A 36 16.31 1.23 8.69
C PRO A 36 15.37 0.20 8.05
N LEU A 37 14.27 0.66 7.42
CA LEU A 37 13.27 -0.19 6.78
C LEU A 37 13.48 -0.34 5.27
N ALA A 38 14.50 0.30 4.68
CA ALA A 38 14.71 0.35 3.23
C ALA A 38 14.62 -1.02 2.53
N ARG A 39 15.19 -2.06 3.16
CA ARG A 39 15.20 -3.44 2.63
C ARG A 39 13.82 -4.11 2.55
N TRP A 40 12.78 -3.50 3.11
CA TRP A 40 11.42 -4.04 3.15
C TRP A 40 10.51 -3.40 2.10
N PHE A 41 10.96 -2.35 1.41
CA PHE A 41 10.22 -1.79 0.29
C PHE A 41 10.51 -2.60 -0.98
N ASP A 42 9.49 -2.82 -1.79
CA ASP A 42 9.62 -3.53 -3.07
C ASP A 42 10.42 -2.69 -4.08
N CYS A 43 10.33 -1.37 -3.97
CA CYS A 43 11.13 -0.43 -4.75
C CYS A 43 11.44 0.84 -3.94
N VAL A 44 12.65 1.34 -4.09
CA VAL A 44 13.06 2.67 -3.62
C VAL A 44 13.43 3.48 -4.87
N VAL A 45 12.72 4.58 -5.11
CA VAL A 45 12.99 5.44 -6.26
C VAL A 45 14.14 6.40 -5.96
N GLU A 46 14.81 6.86 -7.02
CA GLU A 46 16.01 7.69 -6.89
C GLU A 46 15.72 9.18 -6.71
N ASP A 47 14.52 9.64 -7.08
CA ASP A 47 14.10 11.05 -6.99
C ASP A 47 12.69 11.19 -6.36
N ASP A 48 12.49 12.24 -5.56
CA ASP A 48 11.22 12.50 -4.86
C ASP A 48 10.04 12.77 -5.80
N MET A 49 10.32 13.20 -7.04
CA MET A 49 9.30 13.47 -8.05
C MET A 49 8.95 12.22 -8.85
N PHE A 50 9.66 11.11 -8.67
CA PHE A 50 9.54 9.89 -9.45
C PHE A 50 9.45 10.17 -10.97
N GLY A 51 10.25 11.13 -11.45
CA GLY A 51 10.26 11.60 -12.84
C GLY A 51 9.01 12.36 -13.32
N GLU A 52 8.08 12.71 -12.43
CA GLU A 52 6.84 13.42 -12.76
C GLU A 52 6.99 14.95 -12.70
N ARG A 53 6.04 15.64 -13.34
CA ARG A 53 6.08 17.11 -13.48
C ARG A 53 5.51 17.87 -12.29
N THR A 54 4.70 17.21 -11.47
CA THR A 54 4.10 17.80 -10.27
C THR A 54 4.07 16.76 -9.14
N PRO A 55 4.09 17.18 -7.87
CA PRO A 55 4.04 16.26 -6.74
C PRO A 55 2.81 15.35 -6.75
N GLU A 56 1.65 15.85 -7.17
CA GLU A 56 0.41 15.08 -7.24
C GLU A 56 0.50 13.95 -8.27
N LYS A 57 1.23 14.19 -9.38
CA LYS A 57 1.49 13.15 -10.37
C LYS A 57 2.49 12.12 -9.85
N ALA A 58 3.50 12.56 -9.10
CA ALA A 58 4.46 11.68 -8.43
C ALA A 58 3.73 10.75 -7.45
N GLU A 59 2.92 11.29 -6.53
CA GLU A 59 2.16 10.51 -5.55
C GLU A 59 1.20 9.51 -6.24
N ARG A 60 0.52 9.95 -7.30
CA ARG A 60 -0.32 9.05 -8.11
C ARG A 60 0.49 7.90 -8.72
N ARG A 61 1.72 8.17 -9.18
CA ARG A 61 2.60 7.16 -9.73
C ARG A 61 3.09 6.18 -8.66
N PHE A 62 3.51 6.66 -7.49
CA PHE A 62 3.86 5.81 -6.35
C PHE A 62 2.75 4.80 -6.04
N MET A 63 1.50 5.29 -5.95
CA MET A 63 0.35 4.43 -5.66
C MET A 63 0.06 3.44 -6.79
N ARG A 64 0.03 3.90 -8.05
CA ARG A 64 -0.24 3.04 -9.20
C ARG A 64 0.78 1.91 -9.31
N ASP A 65 2.07 2.26 -9.28
CA ASP A 65 3.14 1.29 -9.48
C ASP A 65 3.19 0.30 -8.28
N ALA A 66 2.85 0.74 -7.05
CA ALA A 66 2.72 -0.16 -5.90
C ALA A 66 1.55 -1.14 -6.07
N ILE A 67 0.40 -0.68 -6.58
CA ILE A 67 -0.74 -1.55 -6.90
C ILE A 67 -0.35 -2.57 -7.98
N ASP A 68 0.36 -2.16 -9.02
CA ASP A 68 0.80 -3.03 -10.11
C ASP A 68 1.76 -4.14 -9.63
N VAL A 69 2.56 -3.89 -8.58
CA VAL A 69 3.43 -4.93 -7.99
C VAL A 69 2.65 -5.88 -7.06
N ALA A 70 1.56 -5.43 -6.45
CA ALA A 70 0.75 -6.24 -5.54
C ALA A 70 -0.27 -7.15 -6.24
N LEU A 71 -0.64 -6.86 -7.49
CA LEU A 71 -1.66 -7.58 -8.27
C LEU A 71 -1.03 -8.58 -9.24
#